data_AF-A0A1R4B2B5-F1
#
_entry.id   AF-A0A1R4B2B5-F1
#
_cell.length_a   1.000
_cell.length_b   1.000
_cell.length_c   1.000
_cell.angle_alpha   90.00
_cell.angle_beta   90.00
_cell.angle_gamma   90.00
#
_symmetry.space_group_name_H-M   'P 1'
#
loop_
_entity.id
_entity.type
_entity.pdbx_description
1 polymer ?
#
loop_
_entity_poly.entity_id
_entity_poly.type
_entity_poly.pdbx_seq_one_letter_code
_entity_poly.pdbx_strand_id
1 'polypeptide(L)'
;MTQDKFTNIYRLPGSIQIRIAKWQSTLKGTSDLVLYEAIRIRNQEYRKRHFFPKGWSFTPFKIEEISITHHGRYIQTTMLTMIDRKIAYKRVYLSQMSEQDAYNALLAFKSEWIIQYNKVVKQYNDVKKKAFLRYAREELETLYPAIPKAEFDRTLWNKLVVSQCGHPSKFDNPFYVKRAKISKN
;
A
#
# COMPACT_ATOMS: atom_id res chain seq x y z
N MET A 1 -5.29 1.94 34.59
CA MET A 1 -4.26 1.32 33.74
C MET A 1 -4.86 1.06 32.37
N THR A 2 -4.39 1.78 31.36
CA THR A 2 -4.79 1.57 29.96
C THR A 2 -4.39 0.14 29.60
N GLN A 3 -5.35 -0.73 29.27
CA GLN A 3 -5.00 -2.09 28.85
C GLN A 3 -4.07 -2.02 27.64
N ASP A 4 -2.89 -2.59 27.78
CA ASP A 4 -1.90 -2.77 26.73
C ASP A 4 -2.57 -3.39 25.49
N LYS A 5 -2.69 -2.58 24.43
CA LYS A 5 -3.50 -2.93 23.26
C LYS A 5 -2.64 -3.59 22.19
N PHE A 6 -2.53 -4.90 22.28
CA PHE A 6 -1.93 -5.72 21.23
C PHE A 6 -2.73 -5.63 19.92
N THR A 7 -2.01 -5.52 18.80
CA THR A 7 -2.65 -5.55 17.50
C THR A 7 -3.28 -6.94 17.26
N ASN A 8 -4.56 -6.95 16.86
CA ASN A 8 -5.38 -8.14 16.59
C ASN A 8 -5.61 -9.10 17.77
N ILE A 9 -5.27 -8.73 19.01
CA ILE A 9 -5.54 -9.52 20.22
C ILE A 9 -6.46 -8.72 21.14
N TYR A 10 -7.49 -9.38 21.65
CA TYR A 10 -8.54 -8.79 22.45
C TYR A 10 -8.68 -9.63 23.73
N ARG A 11 -8.58 -8.97 24.88
CA ARG A 11 -8.84 -9.61 26.17
C ARG A 11 -10.34 -9.56 26.45
N LEU A 12 -10.95 -10.72 26.69
CA LEU A 12 -12.36 -10.88 27.05
C LEU A 12 -12.45 -11.43 28.48
N PRO A 13 -13.62 -11.34 29.15
CA PRO A 13 -13.82 -12.03 30.42
C PRO A 13 -13.53 -13.53 30.29
N GLY A 14 -12.51 -14.01 30.99
CA GLY A 14 -12.12 -15.42 31.02
C GLY A 14 -11.51 -15.97 29.73
N SER A 15 -11.17 -15.14 28.74
CA SER A 15 -10.56 -15.61 27.48
C SER A 15 -9.72 -14.55 26.77
N ILE A 16 -8.86 -15.00 25.86
CA ILE A 16 -8.13 -14.14 24.92
C ILE A 16 -8.57 -14.51 23.51
N GLN A 17 -8.95 -13.50 22.73
CA GLN A 17 -9.41 -13.69 21.35
C GLN A 17 -8.45 -13.02 20.37
N ILE A 18 -8.11 -13.74 19.31
CA ILE A 18 -7.40 -13.21 18.15
C ILE A 18 -8.44 -12.91 17.07
N ARG A 19 -8.40 -11.73 16.46
CA ARG A 19 -9.25 -11.39 15.30
C ARG A 19 -8.43 -10.73 14.20
N ILE A 20 -8.35 -11.37 13.03
CA ILE A 20 -7.69 -10.88 11.83
C ILE A 20 -8.67 -10.97 10.65
N ALA A 21 -9.24 -9.83 10.25
CA ALA A 21 -10.29 -9.77 9.24
C ALA A 21 -11.44 -10.76 9.55
N LYS A 22 -11.67 -11.76 8.69
CA LYS A 22 -12.69 -12.82 8.89
C LYS A 22 -12.19 -14.00 9.73
N TRP A 23 -10.88 -14.12 9.95
CA TRP A 23 -10.29 -15.20 10.72
C TRP A 23 -10.26 -14.83 12.21
N GLN A 24 -10.63 -15.79 13.06
CA GLN A 24 -10.68 -15.61 14.51
C GLN A 24 -10.31 -16.90 15.23
N SER A 25 -9.76 -16.76 16.44
CA SER A 25 -9.48 -17.87 17.35
C SER A 25 -9.64 -17.38 18.79
N THR A 26 -10.16 -18.22 19.68
CA THR A 26 -10.38 -17.87 21.08
C THR A 26 -9.72 -18.92 21.97
N LEU A 27 -8.91 -18.45 22.92
CA LEU A 27 -8.25 -19.27 23.93
C LEU A 27 -8.90 -19.01 25.29
N LYS A 28 -9.20 -20.07 26.05
CA LYS A 28 -9.74 -19.95 27.40
C LYS A 28 -8.63 -19.55 28.38
N GLY A 29 -8.96 -18.68 29.33
CA GLY A 29 -8.02 -18.13 30.31
C GLY A 29 -7.47 -16.76 29.90
N THR A 30 -6.86 -16.08 30.88
CA THR A 30 -6.33 -14.71 30.74
C THR A 30 -4.90 -14.57 31.23
N SER A 31 -4.25 -15.69 31.58
CA SER A 31 -2.86 -15.71 32.06
C SER A 31 -1.86 -15.36 30.96
N ASP A 32 -0.65 -15.00 31.36
CA ASP A 32 0.41 -14.63 30.42
C ASP A 32 0.85 -15.81 29.53
N LEU A 33 0.72 -17.06 30.01
CA LEU A 33 0.90 -18.24 29.17
C LEU A 33 -0.12 -18.30 28.02
N VAL A 34 -1.38 -17.96 28.30
CA VAL A 34 -2.44 -17.89 27.28
C VAL A 34 -2.20 -16.72 26.33
N LEU A 35 -1.71 -15.58 26.84
CA LEU A 35 -1.33 -14.43 26.01
C LEU A 35 -0.18 -14.78 25.07
N TYR A 36 0.88 -15.41 25.58
CA TYR A 36 2.02 -15.87 24.79
C TYR A 36 1.56 -16.76 23.64
N GLU A 37 0.70 -17.73 23.95
CA GLU A 37 0.15 -18.65 22.95
C GLU A 37 -0.71 -17.93 21.91
N ALA A 38 -1.54 -16.96 22.35
CA ALA A 38 -2.34 -16.14 21.45
C ALA A 38 -1.45 -15.31 20.49
N ILE A 39 -0.37 -14.69 21.00
CA ILE A 39 0.61 -13.95 20.20
C ILE A 39 1.32 -14.90 19.21
N ARG A 40 1.70 -16.09 19.66
CA ARG A 40 2.37 -17.11 18.83
C ARG A 40 1.50 -17.53 17.64
N ILE A 41 0.23 -17.86 17.90
CA ILE A 41 -0.75 -18.25 16.87
C ILE A 41 -0.99 -17.08 15.90
N ARG A 42 -1.24 -15.87 16.41
CA ARG A 42 -1.42 -14.67 15.59
C ARG A 42 -0.21 -14.42 14.67
N ASN A 43 1.01 -14.59 15.19
CA ASN A 43 2.23 -14.37 14.41
C ASN A 43 2.39 -15.40 13.27
N GLN A 44 1.82 -16.59 13.38
CA GLN A 44 1.76 -17.56 12.28
C GLN A 44 0.87 -17.04 11.14
N GLU A 45 -0.28 -16.45 11.46
CA GLU A 45 -1.16 -15.80 10.46
C GLU A 45 -0.44 -14.64 9.75
N TYR A 46 0.31 -13.82 10.49
CA TYR A 46 1.08 -12.71 9.92
C TYR A 46 2.14 -13.13 8.90
N ARG A 47 2.67 -14.36 9.03
CA ARG A 47 3.68 -14.92 8.11
C ARG A 47 3.09 -15.40 6.78
N LYS A 48 1.77 -15.60 6.69
CA LYS A 48 1.13 -16.05 5.43
C LYS A 48 1.45 -15.08 4.29
N ARG A 49 1.64 -15.63 3.09
CA ARG A 49 2.05 -14.85 1.91
C ARG A 49 1.10 -13.68 1.62
N HIS A 50 -0.20 -13.93 1.68
CA HIS A 50 -1.25 -12.96 1.38
C HIS A 50 -1.64 -12.06 2.56
N PHE A 51 -0.99 -12.21 3.72
CA PHE A 51 -1.21 -11.28 4.82
C PHE A 51 -0.52 -9.95 4.54
N PHE A 52 -1.33 -8.90 4.54
CA PHE A 52 -0.94 -7.51 4.38
C PHE A 52 -1.58 -6.70 5.52
N PRO A 53 -0.79 -6.20 6.49
CA PRO A 53 -1.35 -5.51 7.64
C PRO A 53 -2.00 -4.20 7.19
N LYS A 54 -3.22 -3.92 7.69
CA LYS A 54 -3.94 -2.68 7.35
C LYS A 54 -3.10 -1.47 7.75
N GLY A 55 -2.93 -0.54 6.81
CA GLY A 55 -2.11 0.67 6.99
C GLY A 55 -0.61 0.47 6.84
N TRP A 56 -0.11 -0.77 6.83
CA TRP A 56 1.32 -1.07 6.65
C TRP A 56 1.71 -1.34 5.19
N SER A 57 0.73 -1.56 4.32
CA SER A 57 0.92 -1.91 2.91
C SER A 57 -0.03 -1.14 2.00
N PHE A 58 0.35 -1.01 0.74
CA PHE A 58 -0.51 -0.50 -0.31
C PHE A 58 -1.03 -1.62 -1.21
N THR A 59 -2.28 -1.48 -1.65
CA THR A 59 -2.86 -2.34 -2.69
C THR A 59 -2.30 -1.92 -4.05
N PRO A 60 -1.74 -2.84 -4.85
CA PRO A 60 -1.37 -2.56 -6.23
C PRO A 60 -2.59 -2.15 -7.06
N PHE A 61 -2.41 -1.26 -8.02
CA PHE A 61 -3.45 -0.91 -8.99
C PHE A 61 -3.59 -2.02 -10.04
N LYS A 62 -4.80 -2.24 -10.55
CA LYS A 62 -5.05 -3.15 -11.67
C LYS A 62 -5.23 -2.38 -12.97
N ILE A 63 -4.76 -2.93 -14.08
CA ILE A 63 -4.85 -2.28 -15.39
C ILE A 63 -6.32 -2.25 -15.86
N GLU A 64 -7.08 -3.26 -15.51
CA GLU A 64 -8.50 -3.40 -15.85
C GLU A 64 -9.38 -2.39 -15.09
N GLU A 65 -8.84 -1.78 -14.03
CA GLU A 65 -9.50 -0.75 -13.22
C GLU A 65 -9.16 0.68 -13.70
N ILE A 66 -8.51 0.84 -14.86
CA ILE A 66 -8.23 2.16 -15.42
C ILE A 66 -9.55 2.86 -15.77
N SER A 67 -9.73 4.06 -15.20
CA SER A 67 -10.84 4.94 -15.52
C SER A 67 -10.34 6.22 -16.20
N ILE A 68 -11.02 6.58 -17.28
CA ILE A 68 -10.88 7.84 -18.00
C ILE A 68 -12.24 8.54 -17.95
N THR A 69 -12.23 9.80 -17.56
CA THR A 69 -13.44 10.63 -17.40
C THR A 69 -13.51 11.68 -18.49
N HIS A 70 -14.71 11.92 -19.01
CA HIS A 70 -14.96 12.83 -20.13
C HIS A 70 -15.51 14.16 -19.62
N HIS A 71 -14.92 15.26 -20.07
CA HIS A 71 -15.21 16.63 -19.63
C HIS A 71 -15.32 17.55 -20.83
N GLY A 72 -16.28 17.34 -21.74
CA GLY A 72 -16.64 18.20 -22.87
C GLY A 72 -15.49 18.67 -23.79
N ARG A 73 -14.61 19.55 -23.28
CA ARG A 73 -13.40 20.07 -23.92
C ARG A 73 -12.16 19.19 -23.72
N TYR A 74 -12.15 18.27 -22.75
CA TYR A 74 -11.01 17.40 -22.45
C TYR A 74 -11.45 16.06 -21.86
N ILE A 75 -10.53 15.11 -21.85
CA ILE A 75 -10.66 13.86 -21.10
C ILE A 75 -9.50 13.74 -20.11
N GLN A 76 -9.67 12.99 -19.02
CA GLN A 76 -8.64 12.87 -18.00
C GLN A 76 -8.65 11.54 -17.26
N THR A 77 -7.49 11.17 -16.72
CA THR A 77 -7.36 10.10 -15.72
C THR A 77 -6.70 10.61 -14.45
N THR A 78 -7.14 10.10 -13.31
CA THR A 78 -6.64 10.43 -11.98
C THR A 78 -5.57 9.43 -11.56
N MET A 79 -4.48 9.90 -10.96
CA MET A 79 -3.41 9.03 -10.46
C MET A 79 -2.67 9.68 -9.29
N LEU A 80 -1.69 8.97 -8.73
CA LEU A 80 -0.81 9.52 -7.70
C LEU A 80 0.52 9.92 -8.34
N THR A 81 1.09 11.04 -7.89
CA THR A 81 2.50 11.36 -8.18
C THR A 81 3.38 10.25 -7.64
N MET A 82 4.46 9.93 -8.36
CA MET A 82 5.36 8.86 -7.90
C MET A 82 6.08 9.26 -6.61
N ILE A 83 6.48 10.52 -6.50
CA ILE A 83 7.00 11.09 -5.25
C ILE A 83 5.83 11.55 -4.38
N ASP A 84 5.87 11.25 -3.08
CA ASP A 84 4.90 11.67 -2.05
C ASP A 84 3.45 11.18 -2.22
N ARG A 85 3.10 10.56 -3.35
CA ARG A 85 1.77 9.98 -3.60
C ARG A 85 0.62 10.99 -3.49
N LYS A 86 0.82 12.22 -3.97
CA LYS A 86 -0.24 13.23 -4.04
C LYS A 86 -1.17 12.93 -5.22
N ILE A 87 -2.46 13.19 -5.06
CA ILE A 87 -3.43 13.04 -6.16
C ILE A 87 -3.09 14.06 -7.25
N ALA A 88 -3.07 13.60 -8.49
CA ALA A 88 -2.81 14.41 -9.66
C ALA A 88 -3.59 13.88 -10.87
N TYR A 89 -3.79 14.75 -11.86
CA TYR A 89 -4.59 14.47 -13.04
C TYR A 89 -3.73 14.59 -14.30
N LYS A 90 -3.87 13.63 -15.22
CA LYS A 90 -3.37 13.77 -16.59
C LYS A 90 -4.56 14.06 -17.50
N ARG A 91 -4.54 15.24 -18.12
CA ARG A 91 -5.61 15.75 -18.99
C ARG A 91 -5.13 15.80 -20.43
N VAL A 92 -6.02 15.52 -21.37
CA VAL A 92 -5.83 15.71 -22.81
C VAL A 92 -7.01 16.50 -23.35
N TYR A 93 -6.73 17.65 -23.95
CA TYR A 93 -7.76 18.50 -24.53
C TYR A 93 -8.14 17.98 -25.92
N LEU A 94 -9.45 17.86 -26.18
CA LEU A 94 -9.99 17.33 -27.44
C LEU A 94 -9.80 18.30 -28.62
N SER A 95 -9.35 19.53 -28.35
CA SER A 95 -8.88 20.45 -29.40
C SER A 95 -7.55 20.03 -30.02
N GLN A 96 -6.81 19.09 -29.41
CA GLN A 96 -5.47 18.69 -29.84
C GLN A 96 -5.45 17.39 -30.64
N MET A 97 -6.46 16.54 -30.47
CA MET A 97 -6.57 15.23 -31.14
C MET A 97 -7.99 14.69 -31.03
N SER A 98 -8.30 13.66 -31.83
CA SER A 98 -9.58 12.97 -31.73
C SER A 98 -9.79 12.36 -30.35
N GLU A 99 -11.05 12.19 -29.95
CA GLU A 99 -11.40 11.59 -28.66
C GLU A 99 -10.86 10.17 -28.52
N GLN A 100 -10.89 9.39 -29.59
CA GLN A 100 -10.36 8.03 -29.62
C GLN A 100 -8.84 7.99 -29.40
N ASP A 101 -8.10 8.88 -30.07
CA ASP A 101 -6.65 8.98 -29.90
C ASP A 101 -6.28 9.47 -28.51
N ALA A 102 -7.02 10.45 -27.99
CA ALA A 102 -6.84 10.94 -26.63
C ALA A 102 -7.06 9.81 -25.60
N TYR A 103 -8.10 9.01 -25.80
CA TYR A 103 -8.42 7.88 -24.91
C TYR A 103 -7.29 6.85 -24.92
N ASN A 104 -6.86 6.43 -26.11
CA ASN A 104 -5.77 5.48 -26.29
C ASN A 104 -4.46 6.00 -25.67
N ALA A 105 -4.16 7.29 -25.85
CA ALA A 105 -2.98 7.93 -25.27
C ALA A 105 -3.03 7.94 -23.73
N LEU A 106 -4.18 8.29 -23.13
CA LEU A 106 -4.34 8.25 -21.67
C LEU A 106 -4.30 6.83 -21.11
N LEU A 107 -4.86 5.85 -21.83
CA LEU A 107 -4.84 4.45 -21.43
C LEU A 107 -3.40 3.93 -21.41
N ALA A 108 -2.63 4.18 -22.47
CA ALA A 108 -1.21 3.81 -22.54
C ALA A 108 -0.38 4.50 -21.43
N PHE A 109 -0.59 5.81 -21.24
CA PHE A 109 0.07 6.59 -20.19
C PHE A 109 -0.21 6.02 -18.79
N LYS A 110 -1.48 5.76 -18.48
CA LYS A 110 -1.91 5.23 -17.18
C LYS A 110 -1.40 3.81 -16.97
N SER A 111 -1.38 2.98 -18.01
CA SER A 111 -0.87 1.61 -17.95
C SER A 111 0.62 1.58 -17.61
N GLU A 112 1.43 2.42 -18.28
CA GLU A 112 2.85 2.54 -17.97
C GLU A 112 3.07 3.03 -16.52
N TRP A 113 2.31 4.03 -16.08
CA TRP A 113 2.35 4.51 -14.71
C TRP A 113 2.01 3.39 -13.70
N ILE A 114 0.94 2.61 -13.93
CA ILE A 114 0.56 1.48 -13.05
C ILE A 114 1.71 0.49 -12.92
N ILE A 115 2.35 0.13 -14.04
CA ILE A 115 3.47 -0.82 -14.04
C ILE A 115 4.62 -0.31 -13.16
N GLN A 116 5.01 0.96 -13.30
CA GLN A 116 6.10 1.53 -12.49
C GLN A 116 5.70 1.68 -11.03
N TYR A 117 4.51 2.21 -10.77
CA TYR A 117 4.00 2.40 -9.42
C TYR A 117 3.90 1.08 -8.66
N ASN A 118 3.38 0.02 -9.29
CA ASN A 118 3.24 -1.29 -8.66
C ASN A 118 4.57 -1.96 -8.33
N LYS A 119 5.64 -1.70 -9.09
CA LYS A 119 7.00 -2.15 -8.73
C LYS A 119 7.45 -1.54 -7.40
N VAL A 120 7.23 -0.24 -7.22
CA VAL A 120 7.55 0.47 -5.97
C VAL A 120 6.67 -0.04 -4.82
N VAL A 121 5.37 -0.23 -5.05
CA VAL A 121 4.44 -0.80 -4.05
C VAL A 121 4.92 -2.17 -3.57
N LYS A 122 5.34 -3.05 -4.47
CA LYS A 122 5.83 -4.38 -4.11
C LYS A 122 7.02 -4.29 -3.15
N GLN A 123 8.04 -3.51 -3.51
CA GLN A 123 9.23 -3.34 -2.67
C GLN A 123 8.90 -2.68 -1.32
N TYR A 124 8.05 -1.64 -1.33
CA TYR A 124 7.62 -0.98 -0.10
C TYR A 124 6.90 -1.96 0.84
N ASN A 125 5.97 -2.75 0.29
CA ASN A 125 5.24 -3.75 1.06
C ASN A 125 6.16 -4.83 1.61
N ASP A 126 7.16 -5.28 0.86
CA ASP A 126 8.14 -6.27 1.32
C ASP A 126 8.97 -5.74 2.51
N VAL A 127 9.45 -4.49 2.42
CA VAL A 127 10.19 -3.84 3.51
C VAL A 127 9.31 -3.66 4.74
N LYS A 128 8.08 -3.14 4.56
CA LYS A 128 7.15 -2.92 5.68
C LYS A 128 6.69 -4.22 6.31
N LYS A 129 6.51 -5.30 5.54
CA LYS A 129 6.19 -6.63 6.08
C LYS A 129 7.31 -7.17 6.95
N LYS A 130 8.58 -7.03 6.53
CA LYS A 130 9.73 -7.41 7.36
C LYS A 130 9.77 -6.64 8.68
N ALA A 131 9.58 -5.31 8.62
CA ALA A 131 9.53 -4.47 9.82
C ALA A 131 8.37 -4.85 10.75
N PHE A 132 7.18 -5.07 10.19
CA PHE A 132 6.00 -5.51 10.95
C PHE A 132 6.24 -6.84 11.67
N LEU A 133 6.82 -7.82 10.99
CA LEU A 133 7.13 -9.13 11.58
C LEU A 133 8.20 -9.05 12.69
N ARG A 134 9.09 -8.05 12.64
CA ARG A 134 10.06 -7.78 13.71
C ARG A 134 9.34 -7.30 14.97
N TYR A 135 8.44 -6.32 14.87
CA TYR A 135 7.64 -5.88 16.01
C TYR A 135 6.76 -7.02 16.55
N ALA A 136 6.15 -7.81 15.68
CA ALA A 136 5.36 -8.95 16.10
C ALA A 136 6.18 -9.99 16.88
N ARG A 137 7.47 -10.17 16.55
CA ARG A 137 8.40 -11.02 17.30
C ARG A 137 8.74 -10.40 18.67
N GLU A 138 9.04 -9.11 18.70
CA GLU A 138 9.30 -8.38 19.94
C GLU A 138 8.12 -8.50 20.93
N GLU A 139 6.88 -8.42 20.45
CA GLU A 139 5.70 -8.65 21.29
C GLU A 139 5.65 -10.07 21.88
N LEU A 140 6.15 -11.08 21.16
CA LEU A 140 6.19 -12.46 21.64
C LEU A 140 7.29 -12.66 22.70
N GLU A 141 8.44 -12.02 22.51
CA GLU A 141 9.59 -12.11 23.42
C GLU A 141 9.37 -11.35 24.72
N THR A 142 8.72 -10.19 24.64
CA THR A 142 8.56 -9.27 25.76
C THR A 142 7.20 -9.37 26.44
N LEU A 143 6.19 -9.91 25.76
CA LEU A 143 4.78 -9.84 26.17
C LEU A 143 4.29 -8.41 26.42
N TYR A 144 4.86 -7.43 25.71
CA TYR A 144 4.39 -6.04 25.66
C TYR A 144 3.99 -5.66 24.23
N PRO A 145 3.01 -4.75 24.04
CA PRO A 145 2.67 -4.26 22.70
C PRO A 145 3.82 -3.44 22.11
N ALA A 146 4.22 -3.80 20.89
CA ALA A 146 5.36 -3.18 20.20
C ALA A 146 5.01 -2.78 18.76
N ILE A 147 3.90 -3.27 18.19
CA ILE A 147 3.48 -2.90 16.83
C ILE A 147 2.92 -1.47 16.86
N PRO A 148 3.59 -0.48 16.24
CA PRO A 148 3.11 0.90 16.24
C PRO A 148 1.91 1.07 15.31
N LYS A 149 1.20 2.19 15.49
CA LYS A 149 0.19 2.64 14.52
C LYS A 149 0.86 2.84 13.16
N ALA A 150 0.22 2.33 12.12
CA ALA A 150 0.78 2.38 10.78
C ALA A 150 0.66 3.78 10.18
N GLU A 151 1.77 4.28 9.64
CA GLU A 151 1.84 5.55 8.92
C GLU A 151 2.58 5.39 7.59
N PHE A 152 2.29 6.29 6.66
CA PHE A 152 2.98 6.36 5.39
C PHE A 152 4.41 6.85 5.60
N ASP A 153 5.37 5.98 5.33
CA ASP A 153 6.78 6.31 5.37
C ASP A 153 7.21 6.96 4.05
N ARG A 154 7.07 8.28 4.00
CA ARG A 154 7.41 9.11 2.84
C ARG A 154 8.88 8.96 2.45
N THR A 155 9.78 8.88 3.43
CA THR A 155 11.22 8.77 3.22
C THR A 155 11.57 7.45 2.56
N LEU A 156 11.08 6.33 3.09
CA LEU A 156 11.25 5.01 2.49
C LEU A 156 10.67 4.97 1.08
N TRP A 157 9.44 5.46 0.91
CA TRP A 157 8.78 5.46 -0.39
C TRP A 157 9.59 6.23 -1.45
N ASN A 158 9.97 7.47 -1.16
CA ASN A 158 10.72 8.30 -2.12
C ASN A 158 12.09 7.69 -2.45
N LYS A 159 12.77 7.09 -1.46
CA LYS A 159 14.02 6.34 -1.70
C LYS A 159 13.81 5.19 -2.67
N LEU A 160 12.74 4.42 -2.52
CA LEU A 160 12.41 3.31 -3.41
C LEU A 160 12.05 3.79 -4.82
N VAL A 161 11.30 4.89 -4.94
CA VAL A 161 10.99 5.51 -6.25
C VAL A 161 12.27 5.89 -6.98
N VAL A 162 13.20 6.58 -6.31
CA VAL A 162 14.47 6.99 -6.91
C VAL A 162 15.31 5.77 -7.30
N SER A 163 15.36 4.75 -6.45
CA SER A 163 16.10 3.51 -6.74
C SER A 163 15.52 2.73 -7.92
N GLN A 164 14.19 2.68 -8.04
CA GLN A 164 13.50 1.82 -9.01
C GLN A 164 13.28 2.51 -10.36
N CYS A 165 12.98 3.80 -10.33
CA CYS A 165 12.59 4.57 -11.51
C CYS A 165 13.68 5.57 -11.95
N GLY A 166 14.62 5.90 -11.06
CA GLY A 166 15.71 6.86 -11.31
C GLY A 166 15.46 8.23 -10.69
N HIS A 167 16.43 9.14 -10.83
CA HIS A 167 16.30 10.50 -10.28
C HIS A 167 15.18 11.29 -10.99
N PRO A 168 14.37 12.09 -10.27
CA PRO A 168 13.29 12.90 -10.87
C PRO A 168 13.73 13.77 -12.04
N SER A 169 14.97 14.28 -12.02
CA SER A 169 15.53 15.11 -13.11
C SER A 169 15.62 14.42 -14.47
N LYS A 170 15.52 13.07 -14.51
CA LYS A 170 15.47 12.31 -15.77
C LYS A 170 14.07 12.28 -16.41
N PHE A 171 13.10 12.94 -15.79
CA PHE A 171 11.70 12.94 -16.21
C PHE A 171 11.18 14.37 -16.30
N ASP A 172 10.40 14.61 -17.35
CA ASP A 172 9.66 15.85 -17.59
C ASP A 172 8.30 15.87 -16.89
N ASN A 173 7.93 14.77 -16.24
CA ASN A 173 6.62 14.58 -15.62
C ASN A 173 6.73 13.94 -14.23
N PRO A 174 5.83 14.27 -13.29
CA PRO A 174 5.85 13.74 -11.92
C PRO A 174 5.38 12.27 -11.80
N PHE A 175 5.06 11.64 -12.93
CA PHE A 175 4.49 10.30 -13.02
C PHE A 175 5.49 9.24 -13.47
N TYR A 176 6.71 9.64 -13.85
CA TYR A 176 7.78 8.76 -14.29
C TYR A 176 7.43 7.90 -15.51
N VAL A 177 6.54 8.40 -16.37
CA VAL A 177 6.20 7.80 -17.67
C VAL A 177 7.22 8.25 -18.71
N LYS A 178 7.83 7.33 -19.45
CA LYS A 178 8.87 7.61 -20.45
C LYS A 178 8.42 7.39 -21.89
N ARG A 179 7.66 6.32 -22.15
CA ARG A 179 7.36 5.86 -23.52
C ARG A 179 6.03 6.40 -24.01
N ALA A 180 4.99 6.25 -23.21
CA ALA A 180 3.66 6.77 -23.51
C ALA A 180 3.54 8.27 -23.20
N LYS A 181 4.56 9.07 -23.53
CA LYS A 181 4.47 10.52 -23.36
C LYS A 181 3.37 11.03 -24.28
N ILE A 182 2.37 11.66 -23.68
CA ILE A 182 1.40 12.46 -24.42
C ILE A 182 2.11 13.78 -24.74
N SER A 183 2.91 13.79 -25.81
CA SER A 183 3.50 15.00 -26.36
C SER A 183 2.45 15.71 -27.21
N LYS A 184 2.48 17.05 -27.16
CA LYS A 184 2.13 17.83 -28.35
C LYS A 184 3.24 17.56 -29.37
N ASN A 185 2.92 17.41 -30.64
CA ASN A 185 3.89 17.79 -31.65
C ASN A 185 4.29 19.26 -31.43
#